data_AF-A0A6V7HX32-F1
#
_entry.id   AF-A0A6V7HX32-F1
#
_cell.length_a   1.000
_cell.length_b   1.000
_cell.length_c   1.000
_cell.angle_alpha   90.00
_cell.angle_beta   90.00
_cell.angle_gamma   90.00
#
_symmetry.space_group_name_H-M   'P 1'
#
loop_
_entity.id
_entity.type
_entity.pdbx_description
1 polymer ?
#
loop_
_entity_poly.entity_id
_entity_poly.type
_entity_poly.pdbx_seq_one_letter_code
_entity_poly.pdbx_strand_id
1 'polypeptide(L)'
;AQDMTSRRCRGFTVYPPSAFYPIHYKKWHLYFDEKDKNSTMSMIDKALAIHVWNKLSGSKIIPVGSQVPYALVAHKYCPQIYTLFQNL
;
A
#
# COMPACT_ATOMS: atom_id res chain seq x y z
N ALA A 1 18.69 -16.55 -7.87
CA ALA A 1 19.20 -15.19 -7.56
C ALA A 1 20.12 -15.29 -6.34
N GLN A 2 21.14 -14.44 -6.22
CA GLN A 2 22.00 -14.42 -5.03
C GLN A 2 21.40 -13.56 -3.92
N ASP A 3 21.65 -13.92 -2.66
CA ASP A 3 21.14 -13.19 -1.50
C ASP A 3 21.84 -11.83 -1.31
N MET A 4 21.04 -10.77 -1.12
CA MET A 4 21.48 -9.39 -0.95
C MET A 4 21.68 -9.05 0.54
N THR A 5 22.78 -9.53 1.13
CA THR A 5 23.10 -9.28 2.54
C THR A 5 23.84 -7.95 2.74
N SER A 6 23.67 -7.32 3.90
CA SER A 6 24.34 -6.04 4.22
C SER A 6 25.87 -6.11 4.04
N ARG A 7 26.51 -7.22 4.44
CA ARG A 7 27.95 -7.44 4.23
C ARG A 7 28.33 -7.39 2.75
N ARG A 8 27.55 -8.02 1.88
CA ARG A 8 27.79 -8.03 0.42
C ARG A 8 27.49 -6.67 -0.21
N CYS A 9 26.52 -5.97 0.37
CA CYS A 9 26.10 -4.65 -0.06
C CYS A 9 26.86 -3.51 0.66
N ARG A 10 28.07 -3.76 1.19
CA ARG A 10 28.94 -2.73 1.80
C ARG A 10 28.24 -1.89 2.88
N GLY A 11 27.42 -2.53 3.72
CA GLY A 11 26.66 -1.88 4.79
C GLY A 11 25.25 -1.45 4.38
N PHE A 12 24.92 -1.41 3.09
CA PHE A 12 23.55 -1.10 2.65
C PHE A 12 22.60 -2.28 2.91
N THR A 13 21.42 -1.97 3.45
CA THR A 13 20.31 -2.93 3.50
C THR A 13 19.51 -2.83 2.21
N VAL A 14 19.49 -3.90 1.42
CA VAL A 14 18.64 -4.01 0.24
C VAL A 14 17.37 -4.75 0.63
N TYR A 15 16.26 -4.05 0.67
CA TYR A 15 14.97 -4.66 1.03
C TYR A 15 14.36 -5.43 -0.16
N PRO A 16 13.59 -6.50 0.11
CA PRO A 16 12.83 -7.16 -0.93
C PRO A 16 11.72 -6.24 -1.47
N PRO A 17 11.22 -6.49 -2.69
CA PRO A 17 10.10 -5.72 -3.24
C PRO A 17 8.88 -5.65 -2.33
N SER A 18 8.59 -6.70 -1.54
CA SER A 18 7.47 -6.73 -0.59
C SER A 18 7.51 -5.63 0.48
N ALA A 19 8.68 -5.04 0.76
CA ALA A 19 8.80 -3.94 1.71
C ALA A 19 8.20 -2.62 1.17
N PHE A 20 8.15 -2.43 -0.14
CA PHE A 20 7.67 -1.19 -0.78
C PHE A 20 6.51 -1.41 -1.77
N TYR A 21 6.38 -2.64 -2.27
CA TYR A 21 5.38 -3.10 -3.22
C TYR A 21 4.72 -4.38 -2.69
N PRO A 22 4.06 -4.34 -1.52
CA PRO A 22 3.44 -5.54 -0.93
C PRO A 22 2.38 -6.18 -1.84
N ILE A 23 1.75 -5.38 -2.72
CA ILE A 23 0.80 -5.84 -3.71
C ILE A 23 1.40 -5.64 -5.11
N HIS A 24 1.54 -6.75 -5.83
CA HIS A 24 2.01 -6.74 -7.21
C HIS A 24 1.03 -6.01 -8.15
N TYR A 25 1.54 -5.30 -9.17
CA TYR A 25 0.71 -4.44 -10.04
C TYR A 25 -0.48 -5.16 -10.69
N LYS A 26 -0.35 -6.45 -11.02
CA LYS A 26 -1.47 -7.26 -11.56
C LYS A 26 -2.67 -7.38 -10.61
N LYS A 27 -2.44 -7.18 -9.31
CA LYS A 27 -3.45 -7.22 -8.24
C LYS A 27 -3.74 -5.83 -7.65
N TRP A 28 -3.47 -4.76 -8.40
CA TRP A 28 -3.65 -3.37 -7.96
C TRP A 28 -5.05 -3.07 -7.37
N HIS A 29 -6.09 -3.76 -7.86
CA HIS A 29 -7.47 -3.61 -7.41
C HIS A 29 -7.65 -3.92 -5.92
N LEU A 30 -6.80 -4.76 -5.33
CA LEU A 30 -6.86 -5.12 -3.91
C LEU A 30 -6.75 -3.92 -2.97
N TYR A 31 -6.07 -2.84 -3.38
CA TYR A 31 -6.04 -1.60 -2.59
C TYR A 31 -7.42 -0.92 -2.49
N PHE A 32 -8.33 -1.24 -3.40
CA PHE A 32 -9.58 -0.52 -3.64
C PHE A 32 -10.84 -1.40 -3.53
N ASP A 33 -10.69 -2.67 -3.14
CA ASP A 33 -11.80 -3.62 -3.04
C ASP A 33 -11.96 -4.11 -1.58
N GLU A 34 -13.18 -4.15 -1.06
CA GLU A 34 -13.44 -4.56 0.33
C GLU A 34 -13.44 -6.09 0.52
N LYS A 35 -13.71 -6.85 -0.54
CA LYS A 35 -13.88 -8.31 -0.49
C LYS A 35 -12.70 -9.03 0.19
N ASP A 36 -11.48 -8.62 -0.15
CA ASP A 36 -10.23 -9.21 0.34
C ASP A 36 -9.49 -8.26 1.31
N LYS A 37 -10.22 -7.38 1.98
CA LYS A 37 -9.65 -6.35 2.86
C LYS A 37 -8.69 -6.91 3.90
N ASN A 38 -9.11 -7.94 4.65
CA ASN A 38 -8.34 -8.45 5.78
C ASN A 38 -7.01 -9.08 5.35
N SER A 39 -7.03 -9.89 4.27
CA SER A 39 -5.81 -10.47 3.71
C SER A 39 -4.91 -9.40 3.09
N THR A 40 -5.50 -8.39 2.47
CA THR A 40 -4.77 -7.24 1.90
C THR A 40 -4.08 -6.41 2.98
N MET A 41 -4.78 -6.06 4.05
CA MET A 41 -4.19 -5.33 5.18
C MET A 41 -3.08 -6.14 5.86
N SER A 42 -3.23 -7.46 6.00
CA SER A 42 -2.17 -8.34 6.53
C SER A 42 -0.87 -8.30 5.71
N MET A 43 -0.96 -8.10 4.38
CA MET A 43 0.21 -7.89 3.53
C MET A 43 0.80 -6.48 3.72
N ILE A 44 -0.07 -5.46 3.80
CA ILE A 44 0.33 -4.06 3.97
C ILE A 44 1.01 -3.82 5.32
N ASP A 45 0.53 -4.41 6.42
CA ASP A 45 1.06 -4.22 7.77
C ASP A 45 2.51 -4.72 7.94
N LYS A 46 2.98 -5.57 7.01
CA LYS A 46 4.37 -6.05 6.98
C LYS A 46 5.28 -5.19 6.10
N ALA A 47 4.73 -4.23 5.37
CA ALA A 47 5.45 -3.35 4.46
C ALA A 47 5.83 -2.03 5.14
N LEU A 48 6.89 -1.41 4.62
CA LEU A 48 7.33 -0.08 5.04
C LEU A 48 6.57 1.02 4.31
N ALA A 49 6.15 0.76 3.08
CA ALA A 49 5.34 1.66 2.27
C ALA A 49 4.40 0.87 1.36
N ILE A 50 3.36 1.55 0.88
CA ILE A 50 2.51 1.06 -0.20
C ILE A 50 2.75 1.87 -1.46
N HIS A 51 2.59 1.22 -2.61
CA HIS A 51 2.67 1.85 -3.92
C HIS A 51 1.39 1.56 -4.70
N VAL A 52 0.72 2.62 -5.15
CA VAL A 52 -0.47 2.56 -6.01
C VAL A 52 -0.12 2.92 -7.44
N TRP A 53 -0.75 2.22 -8.39
CA TRP A 53 -0.43 2.35 -9.81
C TRP A 53 -1.42 3.29 -10.49
N ASN A 54 -1.13 4.58 -10.54
CA ASN A 54 -2.04 5.61 -11.07
C ASN A 54 -2.59 5.31 -12.47
N LYS A 55 -1.76 4.73 -13.36
CA LYS A 55 -2.19 4.31 -14.71
C LYS A 55 -3.34 3.28 -14.67
N LEU A 56 -3.39 2.45 -13.63
CA LEU A 56 -4.38 1.40 -13.45
C LEU A 56 -5.55 1.86 -12.57
N SER A 57 -5.27 2.68 -11.56
CA SER A 57 -6.26 3.08 -10.55
C SER A 57 -6.84 4.49 -10.73
N GLY A 58 -6.43 5.24 -11.77
CA GLY A 58 -6.78 6.65 -11.91
C GLY A 58 -8.27 6.96 -12.01
N SER A 59 -9.10 5.99 -12.43
CA SER A 59 -10.56 6.12 -12.49
C SER A 59 -11.28 5.64 -11.22
N LYS A 60 -10.55 5.10 -10.23
CA LYS A 60 -11.16 4.63 -8.98
C LYS A 60 -11.50 5.80 -8.08
N ILE A 61 -12.79 6.00 -7.87
CA ILE A 61 -13.31 6.91 -6.84
C ILE A 61 -13.37 6.14 -5.53
N ILE A 62 -12.80 6.73 -4.47
CA ILE A 62 -12.75 6.13 -3.14
C ILE A 62 -13.61 7.01 -2.23
N PRO A 63 -14.83 6.56 -1.86
CA PRO A 63 -15.64 7.29 -0.89
C PRO A 63 -14.89 7.42 0.42
N VAL A 64 -14.93 8.61 1.02
CA VAL A 64 -14.31 8.82 2.33
C VAL A 64 -15.10 8.06 3.39
N GLY A 65 -14.41 7.35 4.28
CA GLY A 65 -15.00 6.40 5.24
C GLY A 65 -15.21 4.98 4.70
N SER A 66 -14.99 4.73 3.40
CA SER A 66 -15.02 3.36 2.85
C SER A 66 -14.01 2.45 3.55
N GLN A 67 -14.29 1.15 3.56
CA GLN A 67 -13.47 0.16 4.25
C GLN A 67 -12.44 -0.48 3.33
N VAL A 68 -12.18 0.10 2.15
CA VAL A 68 -11.15 -0.39 1.24
C VAL A 68 -9.76 -0.17 1.84
N PRO A 69 -8.77 -1.05 1.55
CA PRO A 69 -7.46 -0.97 2.17
C PRO A 69 -6.75 0.39 2.02
N TYR A 70 -6.83 1.04 0.87
CA TYR A 70 -6.23 2.36 0.67
C TYR A 70 -6.82 3.41 1.62
N ALA A 71 -8.14 3.43 1.79
CA ALA A 71 -8.82 4.36 2.68
C ALA A 71 -8.40 4.16 4.14
N LEU A 72 -8.26 2.91 4.58
CA LEU A 72 -7.78 2.59 5.93
C LEU A 72 -6.34 3.03 6.17
N VAL A 73 -5.45 2.81 5.20
CA VAL A 73 -4.05 3.27 5.27
C VAL A 73 -4.00 4.80 5.30
N ALA A 74 -4.73 5.48 4.43
CA ALA A 74 -4.78 6.94 4.37
C ALA A 74 -5.36 7.55 5.65
N HIS A 75 -6.40 6.97 6.21
CA HIS A 75 -6.98 7.40 7.49
C HIS A 75 -5.98 7.26 8.64
N LYS A 76 -5.25 6.15 8.70
CA LYS A 76 -4.29 5.86 9.79
C LYS A 76 -3.02 6.72 9.71
N TYR A 77 -2.44 6.89 8.53
CA TYR A 77 -1.11 7.49 8.37
C TYR A 77 -1.13 8.91 7.78
N CYS A 78 -2.24 9.33 7.17
CA CYS A 78 -2.43 10.69 6.62
C CYS A 78 -3.73 11.34 7.15
N PRO A 79 -4.00 11.33 8.48
CA PRO A 79 -5.32 11.65 9.04
C PRO A 79 -5.79 13.07 8.71
N GLN A 80 -4.89 14.06 8.71
CA GLN A 80 -5.23 15.45 8.42
C GLN A 80 -5.80 15.62 7.01
N ILE A 81 -5.10 15.08 6.00
CA ILE A 81 -5.54 15.14 4.61
C ILE A 81 -6.80 14.30 4.42
N TYR A 82 -6.87 13.12 5.02
CA TYR A 82 -8.02 12.23 4.89
C TYR A 82 -9.31 12.87 5.44
N THR A 83 -9.24 13.56 6.58
CA THR A 83 -10.38 14.27 7.17
C THR A 83 -10.75 15.53 6.40
N LEU A 84 -9.82 16.22 5.73
CA LEU A 84 -10.18 17.36 4.86
C LEU A 84 -11.14 16.94 3.74
N PHE A 85 -10.96 15.75 3.17
CA PHE A 85 -11.86 15.21 2.16
C PHE A 85 -13.20 14.69 2.73
N GLN A 86 -13.34 14.50 4.05
CA GLN A 86 -14.65 14.18 4.66
C GLN A 86 -15.61 15.37 4.68
N ASN A 87 -15.06 16.59 4.65
CA ASN A 87 -15.82 17.84 4.78
C ASN A 87 -16.08 18.52 3.42
N LEU A 88 -15.73 17.86 2.32
CA LEU A 88 -16.00 18.26 0.94
C LEU A 88 -17.12 17.41 0.37
#